data_AF-A0A9Q4HTP8-F1
#
_entry.id   AF-A0A9Q4HTP8-F1
#
_cell.length_a   1.000
_cell.length_b   1.000
_cell.length_c   1.000
_cell.angle_alpha   90.00
_cell.angle_beta   90.00
_cell.angle_gamma   90.00
#
_symmetry.space_group_name_H-M   'P 1'
#
loop_
_entity.id
_entity.type
_entity.pdbx_description
1 polymer ?
#
loop_
_entity_poly.entity_id
_entity_poly.type
_entity_poly.pdbx_seq_one_letter_code
_entity_poly.pdbx_strand_id
1 'polypeptide(L)'
;MNILIINTINKLYNEANLSQDNYLSLCKQPIILPKKIKSFVKTMKIQFENISMGEIWPSAAFQFEFPKYEKNEFHVNYTSKLIISKLAPVYYLQHQFTIENVDPERATPVLDGFSTQSYSMLQQKLDTKLNQILKEMGYNPLTYQEMNEVICDLDIKTEPLFGPQITVELALFHDLLELCPE
;
A
#
# COMPACT_ATOMS: atom_id res chain seq x y z
N MET A 1 18.01 -5.50 -3.53
CA MET A 1 17.24 -4.93 -2.41
C MET A 1 17.78 -3.57 -2.00
N ASN A 2 16.89 -2.62 -1.76
CA ASN A 2 17.21 -1.27 -1.29
C ASN A 2 17.90 -1.31 0.10
N ILE A 3 18.98 -0.54 0.30
CA ILE A 3 19.75 -0.53 1.57
C ILE A 3 18.87 -0.18 2.78
N LEU A 4 17.91 0.73 2.61
CA LEU A 4 16.95 1.07 3.67
C LEU A 4 16.14 -0.16 4.10
N ILE A 5 15.65 -0.92 3.13
CA ILE A 5 14.84 -2.13 3.37
C ILE A 5 15.67 -3.18 4.10
N ILE A 6 16.89 -3.45 3.62
CA ILE A 6 17.82 -4.40 4.25
C ILE A 6 18.08 -4.01 5.71
N ASN A 7 18.43 -2.74 5.96
CA ASN A 7 18.75 -2.28 7.30
C ASN A 7 17.55 -2.37 8.25
N THR A 8 16.35 -2.01 7.77
CA THR A 8 15.13 -2.13 8.56
C THR A 8 14.82 -3.59 8.89
N ILE A 9 14.88 -4.49 7.91
CA ILE A 9 14.63 -5.92 8.11
C ILE A 9 15.61 -6.51 9.13
N ASN A 10 16.91 -6.24 8.97
CA ASN A 10 17.92 -6.73 9.90
C ASN A 10 17.66 -6.24 11.33
N LYS A 11 17.33 -4.96 11.48
CA LYS A 11 17.00 -4.37 12.78
C LYS A 11 15.75 -5.00 13.40
N LEU A 12 14.72 -5.28 12.60
CA LEU A 12 13.44 -5.79 13.10
C LEU A 12 13.49 -7.28 13.46
N TYR A 13 14.19 -8.08 12.66
CA TYR A 13 14.04 -9.53 12.68
C TYR A 13 15.33 -10.27 13.04
N ASN A 14 16.50 -9.69 12.81
CA ASN A 14 17.80 -10.36 13.01
C ASN A 14 18.59 -9.82 14.21
N GLU A 15 18.36 -8.57 14.63
CA GLU A 15 18.98 -8.03 15.84
C GLU A 15 18.27 -8.54 17.10
N ALA A 16 19.03 -9.12 18.03
CA ALA A 16 18.54 -9.68 19.30
C ALA A 16 17.83 -8.66 20.24
N ASN A 17 17.78 -7.38 19.87
CA ASN A 17 17.35 -6.27 20.70
C ASN A 17 15.98 -5.68 20.34
N LEU A 18 15.34 -6.11 19.23
CA LEU A 18 13.97 -5.66 18.98
C LEU A 18 13.00 -6.54 19.77
N SER A 19 12.59 -6.06 20.95
CA SER A 19 11.53 -6.71 21.70
C SER A 19 10.22 -6.70 20.90
N GLN A 20 9.39 -7.72 21.11
CA GLN A 20 8.01 -7.76 20.60
C GLN A 20 7.24 -6.46 20.96
N ASP A 21 7.54 -5.88 22.12
CA ASP A 21 6.99 -4.59 22.56
C ASP A 21 7.36 -3.42 21.63
N ASN A 22 8.60 -3.38 21.13
CA ASN A 22 9.04 -2.35 20.19
C ASN A 22 8.32 -2.48 18.85
N TYR A 23 8.16 -3.71 18.34
CA TYR A 23 7.39 -3.97 17.12
C TYR A 23 5.94 -3.49 17.26
N LEU A 24 5.26 -3.89 18.35
CA LEU A 24 3.88 -3.48 18.61
C LEU A 24 3.74 -1.98 18.85
N SER A 25 4.73 -1.34 19.49
CA SER A 25 4.76 0.11 19.67
C SER A 25 4.74 0.85 18.34
N LEU A 26 5.48 0.35 17.33
CA LEU A 26 5.44 0.89 15.96
C LEU A 26 4.07 0.66 15.31
N CYS A 27 3.51 -0.55 15.41
CA CYS A 27 2.21 -0.90 14.82
C CYS A 27 1.05 -0.07 15.39
N LYS A 28 1.14 0.34 16.65
CA LYS A 28 0.17 1.23 17.31
C LYS A 28 0.24 2.68 16.84
N GLN A 29 1.32 3.11 16.21
CA GLN A 29 1.44 4.51 15.78
C GLN A 29 0.44 4.81 14.65
N PRO A 30 -0.46 5.80 14.82
CA PRO A 30 -1.40 6.15 13.78
C PRO A 30 -0.69 6.88 12.64
N ILE A 31 -0.97 6.49 11.40
CA ILE A 31 -0.59 7.28 10.22
C ILE A 31 -1.79 8.13 9.82
N ILE A 32 -1.60 9.43 9.80
CA ILE A 32 -2.63 10.39 9.39
C ILE A 32 -2.17 11.09 8.12
N LEU A 33 -2.97 11.01 7.05
CA LEU A 33 -2.66 11.76 5.83
C LEU A 33 -2.57 13.27 6.11
N PRO A 34 -1.49 13.93 5.66
CA PRO A 34 -1.32 15.38 5.76
C PRO A 34 -2.54 16.17 5.27
N LYS A 35 -2.82 17.29 5.95
CA LYS A 35 -3.91 18.22 5.55
C LYS A 35 -3.80 18.64 4.07
N LYS A 36 -2.58 18.79 3.54
CA LYS A 36 -2.34 19.12 2.12
C LYS A 36 -2.92 18.06 1.16
N ILE A 37 -2.79 16.77 1.48
CA ILE A 37 -3.37 15.67 0.69
C ILE A 37 -4.89 15.70 0.81
N LYS A 38 -5.42 15.83 2.04
CA LYS A 38 -6.87 15.91 2.30
C LYS A 38 -7.53 17.07 1.54
N SER A 39 -6.91 18.24 1.53
CA SER A 39 -7.40 19.40 0.77
C SER A 39 -7.32 19.15 -0.74
N PHE A 40 -6.25 18.52 -1.23
CA PHE A 40 -6.09 18.20 -2.64
C PHE A 40 -7.17 17.25 -3.14
N VAL A 41 -7.40 16.11 -2.45
CA VAL A 41 -8.42 15.13 -2.86
C VAL A 41 -9.81 15.73 -2.84
N LYS A 42 -10.12 16.57 -1.84
CA LYS A 42 -11.37 17.34 -1.77
C LYS A 42 -11.56 18.25 -2.98
N THR A 43 -10.54 19.03 -3.36
CA THR A 43 -10.60 19.91 -4.54
C THR A 43 -10.80 19.14 -5.84
N MET A 44 -10.17 17.97 -5.95
CA MET A 44 -10.27 17.10 -7.12
C MET A 44 -11.54 16.22 -7.15
N LYS A 45 -12.42 16.35 -6.15
CA LYS A 45 -13.62 15.50 -5.96
C LYS A 45 -13.28 14.00 -5.90
N ILE A 46 -12.10 13.67 -5.38
CA ILE A 46 -11.67 12.30 -5.10
C ILE A 46 -12.18 11.97 -3.68
N GLN A 47 -12.98 10.91 -3.57
CA GLN A 47 -13.36 10.37 -2.27
C GLN A 47 -12.17 9.60 -1.69
N PHE A 48 -12.01 9.61 -0.37
CA PHE A 48 -10.96 8.83 0.26
C PHE A 48 -11.42 8.30 1.61
N GLU A 49 -10.89 7.16 1.97
CA GLU A 49 -11.09 6.53 3.27
C GLU A 49 -9.78 5.94 3.80
N ASN A 50 -9.69 5.82 5.12
CA ASN A 50 -8.63 5.05 5.78
C ASN A 50 -9.22 3.67 6.07
N ILE A 51 -8.81 2.67 5.30
CA ILE A 51 -9.36 1.32 5.38
C ILE A 51 -8.80 0.53 6.57
N SER A 52 -7.70 0.97 7.17
CA SER A 52 -7.09 0.35 8.35
C SER A 52 -7.25 1.22 9.60
N MET A 53 -8.34 2.00 9.70
CA MET A 53 -8.52 2.94 10.79
C MET A 53 -8.83 2.22 12.10
N GLY A 54 -8.00 2.44 13.12
CA GLY A 54 -8.18 1.83 14.44
C GLY A 54 -7.48 0.48 14.59
N GLU A 55 -6.97 -0.08 13.49
CA GLU A 55 -6.22 -1.33 13.50
C GLU A 55 -4.80 -1.12 14.05
N ILE A 56 -4.39 -2.02 14.93
CA ILE A 56 -2.98 -2.19 15.30
C ILE A 56 -2.40 -3.12 14.25
N TRP A 57 -1.77 -2.54 13.22
CA TRP A 57 -1.22 -3.28 12.10
C TRP A 57 0.09 -2.65 11.63
N PRO A 58 1.05 -3.39 11.04
CA PRO A 58 2.33 -2.84 10.58
C PRO A 58 2.26 -1.80 9.47
N SER A 59 1.09 -1.64 8.86
CA SER A 59 0.86 -0.62 7.85
C SER A 59 -0.41 0.18 8.14
N ALA A 60 -0.53 1.30 7.44
CA ALA A 60 -1.79 2.00 7.29
C ALA A 60 -2.16 2.07 5.80
N ALA A 61 -3.43 1.84 5.49
CA ALA A 61 -3.89 1.80 4.12
C ALA A 61 -5.03 2.79 3.86
N PHE A 62 -4.97 3.44 2.70
CA PHE A 62 -5.91 4.47 2.27
C PHE A 62 -6.40 4.13 0.87
N GLN A 63 -7.72 4.15 0.71
CA GLN A 63 -8.38 3.96 -0.58
C GLN A 63 -8.81 5.33 -1.12
N PHE A 64 -8.58 5.55 -2.40
CA PHE A 64 -9.01 6.73 -3.14
C PHE A 64 -9.94 6.31 -4.27
N GLU A 65 -11.12 6.90 -4.31
CA GLU A 65 -12.11 6.66 -5.36
C GLU A 65 -12.31 7.93 -6.18
N PHE A 66 -12.18 7.78 -7.49
CA PHE A 66 -12.23 8.89 -8.43
C PHE A 66 -13.63 9.02 -9.02
N PRO A 67 -14.02 10.22 -9.49
CA PRO A 67 -15.25 10.37 -10.26
C PRO A 67 -15.31 9.36 -11.41
N LYS A 68 -16.45 8.67 -11.52
CA LYS A 68 -16.69 7.70 -12.60
C LYS A 68 -16.62 8.38 -13.95
N TYR A 69 -16.07 7.68 -14.94
CA TYR A 69 -16.13 8.10 -16.33
C TYR A 69 -17.19 7.29 -17.06
N GLU A 70 -18.13 7.97 -17.69
CA GLU A 70 -19.25 7.34 -18.39
C GLU A 70 -19.39 7.95 -19.79
N LYS A 71 -19.39 7.10 -20.82
CA LYS A 71 -19.66 7.49 -22.21
C LYS A 71 -20.37 6.36 -22.93
N ASN A 72 -21.69 6.52 -23.14
CA ASN A 72 -22.55 5.47 -23.69
C ASN A 72 -22.44 4.20 -22.84
N GLU A 73 -22.13 3.04 -23.44
CA GLU A 73 -21.95 1.77 -22.74
C GLU A 73 -20.55 1.61 -22.11
N PHE A 74 -19.68 2.61 -22.23
CA PHE A 74 -18.33 2.58 -21.66
C PHE A 74 -18.31 3.25 -20.29
N HIS A 75 -18.31 2.44 -19.24
CA HIS A 75 -18.25 2.86 -17.85
C HIS A 75 -16.94 2.44 -17.22
N VAL A 76 -16.21 3.40 -16.64
CA VAL A 76 -14.93 3.13 -15.98
C VAL A 76 -14.92 3.68 -14.56
N ASN A 77 -14.59 2.82 -13.62
CA ASN A 77 -14.28 3.17 -12.25
C ASN A 77 -12.75 3.18 -12.09
N TYR A 78 -12.22 4.25 -11.52
CA TYR A 78 -10.80 4.32 -11.16
C TYR A 78 -10.68 4.39 -9.66
N THR A 79 -9.73 3.64 -9.12
CA THR A 79 -9.38 3.67 -7.70
C THR A 79 -7.87 3.70 -7.51
N SER A 80 -7.41 4.01 -6.31
CA SER A 80 -6.00 3.88 -5.94
C SER A 80 -5.88 3.48 -4.49
N LYS A 81 -4.92 2.60 -4.20
CA LYS A 81 -4.62 2.14 -2.85
C LYS A 81 -3.22 2.62 -2.49
N LEU A 82 -3.13 3.39 -1.42
CA LEU A 82 -1.86 3.78 -0.80
C LEU A 82 -1.69 2.95 0.46
N ILE A 83 -0.55 2.27 0.60
CA ILE A 83 -0.18 1.55 1.81
C ILE A 83 1.15 2.14 2.31
N ILE A 84 1.18 2.59 3.56
CA ILE A 84 2.36 3.18 4.20
C ILE A 84 2.80 2.25 5.33
N SER A 85 4.09 1.89 5.34
CA SER A 85 4.65 1.09 6.43
C SER A 85 4.80 1.94 7.68
N LYS A 86 4.46 1.36 8.84
CA LYS A 86 4.80 1.90 10.17
C LYS A 86 6.16 1.40 10.66
N LEU A 87 6.70 0.36 10.02
CA LEU A 87 7.96 -0.28 10.37
C LEU A 87 9.17 0.36 9.67
N ALA A 88 8.95 0.96 8.50
CA ALA A 88 9.97 1.70 7.75
C ALA A 88 9.37 2.95 7.08
N PRO A 89 10.20 3.97 6.74
CA PRO A 89 9.75 5.14 6.01
C PRO A 89 9.61 4.82 4.50
N VAL A 90 8.71 3.91 4.18
CA VAL A 90 8.40 3.44 2.83
C VAL A 90 6.89 3.36 2.60
N TYR A 91 6.47 3.48 1.35
CA TYR A 91 5.07 3.31 0.95
C TYR A 91 4.97 2.69 -0.42
N TYR A 92 3.81 2.11 -0.70
CA TYR A 92 3.45 1.57 -2.00
C TYR A 92 2.15 2.22 -2.46
N LEU A 93 2.12 2.70 -3.71
CA LEU A 93 0.94 3.27 -4.34
C LEU A 93 0.57 2.43 -5.56
N GLN A 94 -0.65 1.92 -5.55
CA GLN A 94 -1.21 1.13 -6.63
C GLN A 94 -2.43 1.86 -7.21
N HIS A 95 -2.50 1.93 -8.53
CA HIS A 95 -3.66 2.39 -9.27
C HIS A 95 -4.42 1.19 -9.82
N GLN A 96 -5.73 1.29 -9.86
CA GLN A 96 -6.60 0.25 -10.37
C GLN A 96 -7.68 0.87 -11.26
N PHE A 97 -8.23 0.06 -12.15
CA PHE A 97 -9.42 0.39 -12.91
C PHE A 97 -10.35 -0.80 -12.98
N THR A 98 -11.64 -0.53 -13.21
CA THR A 98 -12.64 -1.53 -13.54
C THR A 98 -13.53 -0.96 -14.65
N ILE A 99 -13.72 -1.74 -15.70
CA ILE A 99 -14.57 -1.42 -16.86
C ILE A 99 -15.67 -2.47 -16.93
N GLU A 100 -16.91 -2.05 -17.19
CA GLU A 100 -17.99 -2.99 -17.49
C GLU A 100 -17.69 -3.73 -18.80
N ASN A 101 -17.72 -5.06 -18.76
CA ASN A 101 -17.53 -5.86 -19.96
C ASN A 101 -18.87 -6.00 -20.68
N VAL A 102 -19.02 -5.29 -21.80
CA VAL A 102 -20.26 -5.25 -22.59
C VAL A 102 -20.35 -6.36 -23.63
N ASP A 103 -19.29 -7.17 -23.77
CA ASP A 103 -19.29 -8.31 -24.69
C ASP A 103 -20.41 -9.31 -24.33
N PRO A 104 -21.36 -9.60 -25.25
CA PRO A 104 -22.41 -10.59 -25.01
C PRO A 104 -21.90 -12.00 -24.70
N GLU A 105 -20.70 -12.34 -25.17
CA GLU A 105 -20.04 -13.64 -24.94
C GLU A 105 -18.94 -13.56 -23.87
N ARG A 106 -18.96 -12.51 -23.05
CA ARG A 106 -17.98 -12.32 -21.97
C ARG A 106 -17.91 -13.50 -21.01
N ALA A 107 -16.69 -13.84 -20.62
CA ALA A 107 -16.44 -14.77 -19.51
C ALA A 107 -16.68 -14.13 -18.13
N THR A 108 -16.41 -12.83 -17.99
CA THR A 108 -16.57 -12.07 -16.73
C THR A 108 -17.37 -10.79 -16.96
N PRO A 109 -18.14 -10.32 -15.96
CA PRO A 109 -18.95 -9.11 -16.10
C PRO A 109 -18.12 -7.81 -16.15
N VAL A 110 -16.87 -7.86 -15.71
CA VAL A 110 -15.97 -6.71 -15.64
C VAL A 110 -14.58 -7.09 -16.15
N LEU A 111 -13.90 -6.11 -16.72
CA LEU A 111 -12.46 -6.14 -16.97
C LEU A 111 -11.80 -5.23 -15.94
N ASP A 112 -10.80 -5.73 -15.24
CA ASP A 112 -10.05 -4.96 -14.26
C ASP A 112 -8.54 -5.08 -14.48
N GLY A 113 -7.80 -4.23 -13.78
CA GLY A 113 -6.36 -4.25 -13.82
C GLY A 113 -5.78 -3.34 -12.75
N PHE A 114 -4.53 -3.60 -12.40
CA PHE A 114 -3.78 -2.79 -11.44
C PHE A 114 -2.33 -2.62 -11.87
N SER A 115 -1.74 -1.50 -11.48
CA SER A 115 -0.34 -1.17 -11.75
C SER A 115 0.13 -0.06 -10.81
N THR A 116 1.44 0.16 -10.73
CA THR A 116 2.01 1.40 -10.17
C THR A 116 1.91 2.58 -11.15
N GLN A 117 1.58 2.32 -12.42
CA GLN A 117 1.30 3.35 -13.41
C GLN A 117 -0.16 3.80 -13.35
N SER A 118 -0.41 5.08 -13.56
CA SER A 118 -1.76 5.64 -13.57
C SER A 118 -2.50 5.32 -14.88
N TYR A 119 -3.82 5.11 -14.79
CA TYR A 119 -4.69 4.85 -15.94
C TYR A 119 -5.47 6.10 -16.38
N SER A 120 -5.47 7.15 -15.54
CA SER A 120 -6.13 8.42 -15.82
C SER A 120 -5.27 9.60 -15.38
N MET A 121 -5.48 10.75 -16.00
CA MET A 121 -4.81 12.00 -15.60
C MET A 121 -5.10 12.40 -14.15
N LEU A 122 -6.26 12.01 -13.60
CA LEU A 122 -6.61 12.34 -12.22
C LEU A 122 -5.83 11.44 -11.23
N GLN A 123 -5.67 10.15 -11.54
CA GLN A 123 -4.74 9.27 -10.83
C GLN A 123 -3.30 9.78 -10.92
N GLN A 124 -2.84 10.24 -12.10
CA GLN A 124 -1.50 10.82 -12.25
C GLN A 124 -1.29 12.06 -11.37
N LYS A 125 -2.30 12.93 -11.29
CA LYS A 125 -2.25 14.11 -10.41
C LYS A 125 -2.19 13.71 -8.94
N LEU A 126 -2.94 12.69 -8.53
CA LEU A 126 -2.89 12.15 -7.17
C LEU A 126 -1.49 11.56 -6.89
N ASP A 127 -1.00 10.68 -7.76
CA ASP A 127 0.33 10.06 -7.67
C ASP A 127 1.41 11.13 -7.47
N THR A 128 1.47 12.11 -8.38
CA THR A 128 2.48 13.18 -8.32
C THR A 128 2.40 13.94 -6.99
N LYS A 129 1.19 14.23 -6.51
CA LYS A 129 0.99 14.99 -5.28
C LYS A 129 1.32 14.19 -4.02
N LEU A 130 0.92 12.92 -3.97
CA LEU A 130 1.27 12.00 -2.89
C LEU A 130 2.77 11.79 -2.85
N ASN A 131 3.38 11.46 -3.98
CA ASN A 131 4.82 11.23 -4.10
C ASN A 131 5.63 12.44 -3.65
N GLN A 132 5.22 13.65 -4.06
CA GLN A 132 5.86 14.88 -3.59
C GLN A 132 5.81 15.00 -2.06
N ILE A 133 4.61 14.92 -1.48
CA ILE A 133 4.40 15.20 -0.05
C ILE A 133 5.04 14.12 0.83
N LEU A 134 4.91 12.85 0.45
CA LEU A 134 5.47 11.73 1.21
C LEU A 134 7.00 11.75 1.17
N LYS A 135 7.61 12.11 0.02
CA LYS A 135 9.07 12.32 -0.06
C LYS A 135 9.53 13.49 0.81
N GLU A 136 8.80 14.61 0.83
CA GLU A 136 9.08 15.74 1.73
C GLU A 136 9.01 15.32 3.22
N MET A 137 8.21 14.29 3.54
CA MET A 137 8.10 13.70 4.88
C MET A 137 9.13 12.60 5.16
N GLY A 138 10.05 12.32 4.21
CA GLY A 138 11.12 11.33 4.36
C GLY A 138 10.74 9.91 3.95
N TYR A 139 9.56 9.70 3.36
CA TYR A 139 9.14 8.38 2.89
C TYR A 139 9.62 8.10 1.45
N ASN A 140 9.98 6.84 1.19
CA ASN A 140 10.41 6.39 -0.14
C ASN A 140 9.32 5.52 -0.81
N PRO A 141 8.97 5.79 -2.08
CA PRO A 141 8.07 4.91 -2.81
C PRO A 141 8.77 3.59 -3.13
N LEU A 142 8.03 2.48 -3.02
CA LEU A 142 8.45 1.17 -3.50
C LEU A 142 7.83 0.91 -4.87
N THR A 143 8.60 0.23 -5.72
CA THR A 143 8.13 -0.34 -6.98
C THR A 143 7.43 -1.68 -6.74
N TYR A 144 6.67 -2.15 -7.74
CA TYR A 144 6.09 -3.49 -7.70
C TYR A 144 7.17 -4.57 -7.52
N GLN A 145 8.31 -4.41 -8.20
CA GLN A 145 9.43 -5.35 -8.07
C GLN A 145 10.02 -5.35 -6.66
N GLU A 146 10.20 -4.19 -6.03
CA GLU A 146 10.70 -4.11 -4.64
C GLU A 146 9.73 -4.72 -3.63
N MET A 147 8.41 -4.52 -3.80
CA MET A 147 7.40 -5.16 -2.94
C MET A 147 7.47 -6.69 -2.99
N ASN A 148 7.72 -7.24 -4.18
CA ASN A 148 7.76 -8.68 -4.44
C ASN A 148 9.18 -9.27 -4.31
N GLU A 149 10.17 -8.48 -3.89
CA GLU A 149 11.52 -8.99 -3.71
C GLU A 149 11.56 -9.96 -2.51
N VAL A 150 12.12 -11.15 -2.74
CA VAL A 150 12.25 -12.20 -1.72
C VAL A 150 13.44 -11.90 -0.81
N ILE A 151 13.25 -12.09 0.49
CA ILE A 151 14.25 -11.91 1.54
C ILE A 151 14.78 -13.30 1.93
N CYS A 152 15.93 -13.68 1.37
CA CYS A 152 16.46 -15.05 1.50
C CYS A 152 16.93 -15.41 2.92
N ASP A 153 17.40 -14.44 3.70
CA ASP A 153 18.11 -14.69 4.96
C ASP A 153 17.25 -14.48 6.21
N LEU A 154 15.91 -14.51 6.06
CA LEU A 154 14.98 -14.42 7.18
C LEU A 154 14.48 -15.82 7.57
N ASP A 155 14.91 -16.32 8.73
CA ASP A 155 14.42 -17.57 9.30
C ASP A 155 13.31 -17.23 10.32
N ILE A 156 12.06 -17.23 9.85
CA ILE A 156 10.90 -17.05 10.71
C ILE A 156 10.34 -18.41 11.10
N LYS A 157 10.23 -18.63 12.41
CA LYS A 157 9.80 -19.91 13.00
C LYS A 157 8.34 -20.26 12.70
N THR A 158 7.52 -19.27 12.37
CA THR A 158 6.14 -19.44 11.90
C THR A 158 6.15 -19.56 10.39
N GLU A 159 5.54 -20.62 9.83
CA GLU A 159 5.31 -20.68 8.38
C GLU A 159 4.42 -19.49 8.00
N PRO A 160 4.87 -18.58 7.11
CA PRO A 160 4.05 -17.45 6.72
C PRO A 160 2.76 -17.96 6.09
N LEU A 161 1.63 -17.34 6.44
CA LEU A 161 0.31 -17.67 5.88
C LEU A 161 0.27 -17.64 4.33
N PHE A 162 1.23 -16.96 3.70
CA PHE A 162 1.31 -16.68 2.27
C PHE A 162 2.41 -17.47 1.53
N GLY A 163 2.96 -18.53 2.14
CA GLY A 163 3.93 -19.44 1.53
C GLY A 163 5.34 -19.32 2.13
N PRO A 164 6.29 -20.17 1.69
CA PRO A 164 7.59 -20.31 2.36
C PRO A 164 8.55 -19.12 2.12
N GLN A 165 8.23 -18.24 1.16
CA GLN A 165 9.10 -17.13 0.79
C GLN A 165 8.59 -15.83 1.40
N ILE A 166 9.45 -15.20 2.20
CA ILE A 166 9.16 -13.91 2.81
C ILE A 166 9.53 -12.81 1.82
N THR A 167 8.55 -12.01 1.43
CA THR A 167 8.76 -10.82 0.58
C THR A 167 8.87 -9.55 1.41
N VAL A 168 9.33 -8.47 0.79
CA VAL A 168 9.32 -7.12 1.40
C VAL A 168 7.90 -6.71 1.82
N GLU A 169 6.89 -7.04 1.02
CA GLU A 169 5.48 -6.82 1.37
C GLU A 169 5.15 -7.45 2.71
N LEU A 170 5.39 -8.76 2.85
CA LEU A 170 5.11 -9.50 4.09
C LEU A 170 5.90 -8.92 5.26
N ALA A 171 7.18 -8.62 5.07
CA ALA A 171 8.05 -8.16 6.14
C ALA A 171 7.77 -6.73 6.64
N LEU A 172 7.26 -5.83 5.79
CA LEU A 172 7.14 -4.41 6.14
C LEU A 172 5.70 -3.89 6.20
N PHE A 173 4.72 -4.65 5.69
CA PHE A 173 3.34 -4.21 5.59
C PHE A 173 2.32 -5.15 6.24
N HIS A 174 2.73 -6.37 6.60
CA HIS A 174 1.90 -7.38 7.26
C HIS A 174 2.47 -7.77 8.62
N ASP A 175 1.60 -8.29 9.49
CA ASP A 175 1.97 -8.80 10.81
C ASP A 175 2.66 -10.15 10.71
N LEU A 176 3.88 -10.13 10.20
CA LEU A 176 4.68 -11.33 9.96
C LEU A 176 5.02 -12.11 11.24
N LEU A 177 4.99 -11.44 12.40
CA LEU A 177 5.26 -12.06 13.70
C LEU A 177 4.00 -12.54 14.42
N GLU A 178 2.81 -12.27 13.86
CA GLU A 178 1.51 -12.61 14.46
C GLU A 178 1.33 -12.06 15.89
N LEU A 179 1.75 -10.82 16.11
CA LEU A 179 1.70 -10.14 17.41
C LEU A 179 0.55 -9.13 17.51
N CYS A 180 0.06 -8.64 16.38
CA CYS A 180 -1.00 -7.66 16.31
C CYS A 180 -2.33 -8.28 16.72
N PRO A 181 -3.14 -7.60 17.57
CA PRO A 181 -4.45 -8.09 17.96
C PRO A 181 -5.43 -8.08 16.79
N GLU A 182 -6.38 -9.02 16.81
CA GLU A 182 -7.57 -9.04 15.93
C GLU A 182 -8.49 -7.83 16.17
#